data_AF-A0A5S9M0J2-F1
#
_entry.id   AF-A0A5S9M0J2-F1
#
_cell.length_a   1.000
_cell.length_b   1.000
_cell.length_c   1.000
_cell.angle_alpha   90.00
_cell.angle_beta   90.00
_cell.angle_gamma   90.00
#
_symmetry.space_group_name_H-M   'P 1'
#
loop_
_entity.id
_entity.type
_entity.pdbx_description
1 polymer ?
#
loop_
_entity_poly.entity_id
_entity_poly.type
_entity_poly.pdbx_seq_one_letter_code
_entity_poly.pdbx_strand_id
1 'polypeptide(L)'
;MRERAFFFAADIMNFVIIIALLSVANSGLYASTRMLYSLSKEGMAGKAFRRVNQRGIPMNALLLTFLFTGISLLSGFFAEKTVFAWIVSIAGMSAQTGWITITLSQLLFRRKYLKAGGKLENLKFKTPLYPVLPIIAITLNTIVLVSLAFDQEQRIGLYVGVPLMIIGYVVYHRYVKKHQAQSEPLKLQIHGDDEIRF
;
A
#
# COMPACT_ATOMS: atom_id res chain seq x y z
N MET A 1 21.69 -23.28 35.61
CA MET A 1 21.73 -21.83 35.31
C MET A 1 21.48 -21.49 33.84
N ARG A 2 21.89 -22.32 32.87
CA ARG A 2 21.70 -22.06 31.42
C ARG A 2 20.24 -22.05 30.94
N GLU A 3 19.38 -22.88 31.53
CA GLU A 3 17.95 -22.98 31.15
C GLU A 3 17.14 -21.75 31.58
N ARG A 4 17.38 -21.18 32.77
CA ARG A 4 16.70 -19.96 33.24
C ARG A 4 17.04 -18.73 32.40
N ALA A 5 18.27 -18.64 31.89
CA ALA A 5 18.66 -17.58 30.96
C ALA A 5 17.92 -17.69 29.62
N PHE A 6 17.61 -18.91 29.17
CA PHE A 6 16.84 -19.16 27.96
C PHE A 6 15.38 -18.72 28.10
N PHE A 7 14.74 -18.99 29.24
CA PHE A 7 13.38 -18.50 29.52
C PHE A 7 13.32 -16.97 29.61
N PHE A 8 14.29 -16.34 30.29
CA PHE A 8 14.35 -14.88 30.34
C PHE A 8 14.56 -14.24 28.96
N ALA A 9 15.40 -14.83 28.11
CA ALA A 9 15.57 -14.39 26.73
C ALA A 9 14.29 -14.58 25.89
N ALA A 10 13.59 -15.71 26.06
CA ALA A 10 12.33 -15.97 25.37
C ALA A 10 11.21 -14.99 25.78
N ASP A 11 11.09 -14.68 27.07
CA ASP A 11 10.09 -13.73 27.58
C ASP A 11 10.35 -12.30 27.10
N ILE A 12 11.62 -11.87 27.07
CA ILE A 12 12.01 -10.57 26.49
C ILE A 12 11.69 -10.54 25.00
N MET A 13 12.01 -11.60 24.26
CA MET A 13 11.70 -11.67 22.83
C MET A 13 10.19 -11.61 22.57
N ASN A 14 9.38 -12.32 23.37
CA ASN A 14 7.92 -12.25 23.27
C ASN A 14 7.39 -10.84 23.55
N PHE A 15 7.91 -10.16 24.56
CA PHE A 15 7.55 -8.78 24.87
C PHE A 15 7.86 -7.82 23.70
N VAL A 16 9.04 -7.94 23.11
CA VAL A 16 9.45 -7.16 21.94
C VAL A 16 8.55 -7.44 20.74
N ILE A 17 8.22 -8.71 20.49
CA ILE A 17 7.33 -9.12 19.39
C ILE A 17 5.94 -8.49 19.57
N ILE A 18 5.36 -8.54 20.77
CA ILE A 18 4.04 -7.96 21.04
C ILE A 18 4.04 -6.45 20.80
N ILE A 19 5.08 -5.73 21.28
CA ILE A 19 5.20 -4.28 21.05
C ILE A 19 5.36 -3.96 19.56
N ALA A 20 6.21 -4.71 18.85
CA ALA A 20 6.42 -4.53 17.42
C ALA A 20 5.13 -4.76 16.62
N LEU A 21 4.38 -5.83 16.94
CA LEU A 21 3.09 -6.12 16.32
C LEU A 21 2.06 -5.03 16.61
N LEU A 22 1.99 -4.54 17.86
CA LEU A 22 1.08 -3.45 18.24
C LEU A 22 1.41 -2.16 17.47
N SER A 23 2.69 -1.85 17.31
CA SER A 23 3.17 -0.69 16.54
C SER A 23 2.78 -0.80 15.07
N VAL A 24 3.08 -1.93 14.42
CA VAL A 24 2.74 -2.17 13.01
C VAL A 24 1.22 -2.16 12.80
N ALA A 25 0.43 -2.70 13.73
CA ALA A 25 -1.03 -2.68 13.66
C ALA A 25 -1.59 -1.26 13.68
N ASN A 26 -1.09 -0.39 14.57
CA ASN A 26 -1.55 1.00 14.65
C ASN A 26 -1.18 1.81 13.39
N SER A 27 0.07 1.71 12.94
CA SER A 27 0.52 2.39 11.71
C SER A 27 -0.18 1.84 10.45
N GLY A 28 -0.43 0.53 10.39
CA GLY A 28 -1.12 -0.12 9.28
C GLY A 28 -2.59 0.31 9.18
N LEU A 29 -3.31 0.37 10.30
CA LEU A 29 -4.68 0.89 10.36
C LEU A 29 -4.76 2.35 9.95
N TYR A 30 -3.82 3.18 10.45
CA TYR A 30 -3.75 4.59 10.10
C TYR A 30 -3.47 4.80 8.60
N ALA A 31 -2.46 4.10 8.07
CA ALA A 31 -2.10 4.18 6.65
C ALA A 31 -3.26 3.75 5.75
N SER A 32 -3.90 2.62 6.04
CA SER A 32 -5.03 2.11 5.25
C SER A 32 -6.21 3.07 5.22
N THR A 33 -6.56 3.61 6.39
CA THR A 33 -7.64 4.59 6.55
C THR A 33 -7.36 5.87 5.73
N ARG A 34 -6.12 6.38 5.78
CA ARG A 34 -5.70 7.58 5.03
C ARG A 34 -5.58 7.34 3.53
N MET A 35 -5.11 6.18 3.11
CA MET A 35 -5.08 5.79 1.68
C MET A 35 -6.50 5.76 1.11
N LEU A 36 -7.45 5.12 1.81
CA LEU A 36 -8.85 5.08 1.38
C LEU A 36 -9.48 6.49 1.35
N TYR A 37 -9.16 7.33 2.34
CA TYR A 37 -9.57 8.72 2.34
C TYR A 37 -9.01 9.52 1.15
N SER A 38 -7.72 9.39 0.84
CA SER A 38 -7.09 10.07 -0.32
C SER A 38 -7.74 9.67 -1.63
N LEU A 39 -7.99 8.36 -1.82
CA LEU A 39 -8.72 7.84 -2.96
C LEU A 39 -10.14 8.44 -3.07
N SER A 40 -10.85 8.60 -1.95
CA SER A 40 -12.18 9.23 -1.96
C SER A 40 -12.14 10.73 -2.28
N LYS A 41 -11.06 11.43 -1.90
CA LYS A 41 -10.84 12.85 -2.22
C LYS A 41 -10.60 13.06 -3.71
N GLU A 42 -9.87 12.14 -4.35
CA GLU A 42 -9.60 12.09 -5.80
C GLU A 42 -10.79 11.56 -6.62
N GLY A 43 -11.91 11.21 -5.98
CA GLY A 43 -13.09 10.66 -6.66
C GLY A 43 -12.93 9.20 -7.12
N MET A 44 -11.87 8.53 -6.67
CA MET A 44 -11.56 7.13 -6.96
C MET A 44 -12.36 6.15 -6.08
N ALA A 45 -12.83 6.61 -4.92
CA ALA A 45 -13.64 5.83 -3.97
C ALA A 45 -14.96 6.55 -3.63
N GLY A 46 -15.91 5.79 -3.06
CA GLY A 46 -17.25 6.28 -2.76
C GLY A 46 -17.27 7.57 -1.92
N LYS A 47 -18.18 8.50 -2.26
CA LYS A 47 -18.30 9.83 -1.61
C LYS A 47 -18.48 9.74 -0.08
N ALA A 48 -18.99 8.62 0.43
CA ALA A 48 -19.16 8.37 1.85
C ALA A 48 -17.83 8.37 2.64
N PHE A 49 -16.71 7.98 2.00
CA PHE A 49 -15.40 7.93 2.65
C PHE A 49 -14.68 9.28 2.68
N ARG A 50 -15.18 10.29 1.95
CA ARG A 50 -14.62 11.65 1.90
C ARG A 50 -14.97 12.49 3.14
N ARG A 51 -15.98 12.08 3.93
CA ARG A 51 -16.38 12.81 5.13
C ARG A 51 -15.35 12.61 6.25
N VAL A 52 -14.86 13.72 6.78
CA VAL A 52 -14.01 13.76 7.98
C VAL A 52 -14.80 14.29 9.16
N ASN A 53 -14.48 13.79 10.36
CA ASN A 53 -15.01 14.35 11.61
C ASN A 53 -14.30 15.67 11.96
N GLN A 54 -14.80 16.40 12.96
CA GLN A 54 -14.23 17.68 13.44
C GLN A 54 -12.74 17.60 13.82
N ARG A 55 -12.25 16.40 14.18
CA ARG A 55 -10.84 16.12 14.49
C ARG A 55 -9.98 15.76 13.27
N GLY A 56 -10.50 15.91 12.04
CA GLY A 56 -9.79 15.57 10.80
C GLY A 56 -9.66 14.06 10.52
N ILE A 57 -10.40 13.22 11.24
CA ILE A 57 -10.36 11.76 11.14
C ILE A 57 -11.49 11.27 10.21
N PRO A 58 -11.18 10.51 9.14
CA PRO A 58 -12.20 9.93 8.26
C PRO A 58 -12.84 8.69 8.91
N MET A 59 -13.84 8.92 9.76
CA MET A 59 -14.45 7.89 10.61
C MET A 59 -15.05 6.72 9.80
N ASN A 60 -15.67 6.99 8.65
CA ASN A 60 -16.27 5.95 7.81
C ASN A 60 -15.22 5.00 7.22
N ALA A 61 -14.06 5.54 6.82
CA ALA A 61 -12.94 4.73 6.33
C ALA A 61 -12.28 3.94 7.47
N LEU A 62 -12.17 4.54 8.65
CA LEU A 62 -11.64 3.88 9.84
C LEU A 62 -12.51 2.68 10.24
N LEU A 63 -13.83 2.88 10.35
CA LEU A 63 -14.77 1.85 10.76
C LEU A 63 -14.78 0.67 9.78
N LEU A 64 -14.72 0.95 8.47
CA LEU A 64 -14.57 -0.09 7.46
C LEU A 64 -13.27 -0.90 7.63
N THR A 65 -12.14 -0.21 7.83
CA THR A 65 -10.84 -0.86 8.02
C THR A 65 -10.84 -1.70 9.30
N PHE A 66 -11.49 -1.22 10.36
CA PHE A 66 -11.67 -1.95 11.62
C PHE A 66 -12.53 -3.21 11.45
N LEU A 67 -13.61 -3.12 10.66
CA LEU A 67 -14.45 -4.28 10.35
C LEU A 67 -13.65 -5.36 9.61
N PHE A 68 -12.90 -5.00 8.56
CA PHE A 68 -12.05 -5.96 7.85
C PHE A 68 -10.97 -6.58 8.76
N THR A 69 -10.36 -5.76 9.63
CA THR A 69 -9.38 -6.24 10.61
C THR A 69 -10.02 -7.21 11.61
N GLY A 70 -11.23 -6.91 12.08
CA GLY A 70 -11.99 -7.79 12.98
C GLY A 70 -12.35 -9.13 12.32
N ILE A 71 -12.76 -9.12 11.04
CA ILE A 71 -13.02 -10.35 10.27
C ILE A 71 -11.74 -11.17 10.13
N SER A 72 -10.61 -10.52 9.85
CA SER A 72 -9.30 -11.18 9.78
C SER A 72 -8.91 -11.82 11.12
N LEU A 73 -9.20 -11.16 12.24
CA LEU A 73 -8.94 -11.69 13.58
C LEU A 73 -9.81 -12.93 13.88
N LEU A 74 -11.10 -12.87 13.56
CA LEU A 74 -12.02 -13.99 13.76
C LEU A 74 -11.61 -15.23 12.95
N SER A 75 -11.02 -15.02 11.77
CA SER A 75 -10.55 -16.10 10.90
C SER A 75 -9.48 -16.98 11.56
N GLY A 76 -8.69 -16.42 12.49
CA GLY A 76 -7.70 -17.18 13.26
C GLY A 76 -8.32 -18.17 14.26
N PHE A 77 -9.55 -17.93 14.72
CA PHE A 77 -10.21 -18.80 15.71
C PHE A 77 -10.99 -19.96 15.08
N PHE A 78 -11.58 -19.75 13.89
CA PHE A 78 -12.45 -20.76 13.24
C PHE A 78 -11.71 -21.68 12.26
N ALA A 79 -10.63 -21.21 11.63
CA ALA A 79 -9.89 -21.98 10.61
C ALA A 79 -8.42 -21.51 10.50
N GLU A 80 -7.69 -21.73 11.60
CA GLU A 80 -6.32 -21.21 11.84
C GLU A 80 -5.33 -21.50 10.70
N LYS A 81 -5.39 -22.67 10.06
CA LYS A 81 -4.38 -23.04 9.05
C LYS A 81 -4.74 -22.61 7.63
N THR A 82 -6.01 -22.75 7.23
CA THR A 82 -6.40 -22.56 5.83
C THR A 82 -6.80 -21.11 5.54
N VAL A 83 -7.71 -20.54 6.33
CA VAL A 83 -8.23 -19.18 6.06
C VAL A 83 -7.17 -18.12 6.36
N PHE A 84 -6.38 -18.30 7.42
CA PHE A 84 -5.25 -17.43 7.71
C PHE A 84 -4.23 -17.41 6.56
N ALA A 85 -3.82 -18.59 6.07
CA ALA A 85 -2.90 -18.71 4.95
C ALA A 85 -3.43 -18.01 3.69
N TRP A 86 -4.74 -18.07 3.43
CA TRP A 86 -5.36 -17.35 2.30
C TRP A 86 -5.30 -15.83 2.47
N ILE A 87 -5.67 -15.31 3.65
CA ILE A 87 -5.66 -13.87 3.91
C ILE A 87 -4.24 -13.32 3.80
N VAL A 88 -3.26 -14.00 4.40
CA VAL A 88 -1.83 -13.61 4.33
C VAL A 88 -1.32 -13.65 2.89
N SER A 89 -1.69 -14.68 2.12
CA SER A 89 -1.29 -14.80 0.71
C SER A 89 -1.84 -13.66 -0.15
N ILE A 90 -3.13 -13.31 0.02
CA ILE A 90 -3.78 -12.21 -0.70
C ILE A 90 -3.15 -10.86 -0.32
N ALA A 91 -2.89 -10.65 0.98
CA ALA A 91 -2.22 -9.43 1.47
C ALA A 91 -0.80 -9.31 0.91
N GLY A 92 -0.03 -10.39 0.90
CA GLY A 92 1.32 -10.43 0.32
C GLY A 92 1.33 -10.11 -1.17
N MET A 93 0.40 -10.67 -1.95
CA MET A 93 0.29 -10.37 -3.37
C MET A 93 -0.07 -8.89 -3.63
N SER A 94 -0.96 -8.34 -2.82
CA SER A 94 -1.36 -6.93 -2.89
C SER A 94 -0.16 -6.01 -2.58
N ALA A 95 0.61 -6.33 -1.54
CA ALA A 95 1.83 -5.60 -1.18
C ALA A 95 2.89 -5.66 -2.29
N GLN A 96 3.14 -6.85 -2.85
CA GLN A 96 4.10 -7.04 -3.95
C GLN A 96 3.74 -6.19 -5.17
N THR A 97 2.45 -6.14 -5.52
CA THR A 97 2.01 -5.31 -6.65
C THR A 97 2.09 -3.82 -6.33
N GLY A 98 1.90 -3.44 -5.06
CA GLY A 98 2.19 -2.09 -4.59
C GLY A 98 3.64 -1.68 -4.89
N TRP A 99 4.62 -2.54 -4.58
CA TRP A 99 6.03 -2.25 -4.85
C TRP A 99 6.35 -2.15 -6.34
N ILE A 100 5.76 -3.01 -7.18
CA ILE A 100 5.87 -2.91 -8.64
C ILE A 100 5.28 -1.58 -9.13
N THR A 101 4.12 -1.18 -8.59
CA THR A 101 3.45 0.07 -8.98
C THR A 101 4.26 1.30 -8.57
N ILE A 102 4.86 1.29 -7.38
CA ILE A 102 5.72 2.39 -6.88
C ILE A 102 6.97 2.52 -7.76
N THR A 103 7.68 1.42 -8.02
CA THR A 103 8.89 1.42 -8.85
C THR A 103 8.59 1.84 -10.29
N LEU A 104 7.47 1.40 -10.86
CA LEU A 104 7.02 1.83 -12.17
C LEU A 104 6.64 3.32 -12.20
N SER A 105 5.95 3.80 -11.18
CA SER A 105 5.58 5.22 -11.04
C SER A 105 6.81 6.11 -10.96
N GLN A 106 7.85 5.68 -10.23
CA GLN A 106 9.14 6.37 -10.17
C GLN A 106 9.79 6.51 -11.55
N LEU A 107 9.78 5.43 -12.36
CA LEU A 107 10.32 5.43 -13.72
C LEU A 107 9.50 6.31 -14.69
N LEU A 108 8.17 6.23 -14.59
CA LEU A 108 7.26 7.00 -15.45
C LEU A 108 7.22 8.48 -15.09
N PHE A 109 7.36 8.83 -13.81
CA PHE A 109 7.38 10.21 -13.34
C PHE A 109 8.47 11.00 -14.05
N ARG A 110 9.70 10.48 -14.07
CA ARG A 110 10.83 11.16 -14.73
C ARG A 110 10.67 11.22 -16.26
N ARG A 111 10.11 10.18 -16.89
CA ARG A 111 9.78 10.22 -18.33
C ARG A 111 8.72 11.28 -18.65
N LYS A 112 7.67 11.40 -17.84
CA LYS A 112 6.62 12.41 -18.01
C LYS A 112 7.11 13.82 -17.70
N TYR A 113 7.93 13.98 -16.66
CA TYR A 113 8.49 15.27 -16.25
C TYR A 113 9.41 15.86 -17.35
N LEU A 114 10.27 15.03 -17.94
CA LEU A 114 11.12 15.45 -19.05
C LEU A 114 10.30 15.79 -20.31
N LYS A 115 9.25 15.01 -20.61
CA LYS A 115 8.33 15.30 -21.72
C LYS A 115 7.50 16.57 -21.51
N ALA A 116 7.22 16.96 -20.27
CA ALA A 116 6.51 18.19 -19.93
C ALA A 116 7.40 19.44 -19.92
N GLY A 117 8.66 19.35 -20.39
CA GLY A 117 9.60 20.48 -20.45
C GLY A 117 10.32 20.78 -19.12
N GLY A 118 10.22 19.89 -18.13
CA GLY A 118 10.88 20.06 -16.84
C GLY A 118 12.39 19.84 -16.91
N LYS A 119 13.19 20.78 -16.39
CA LYS A 119 14.65 20.66 -16.29
C LYS A 119 15.03 19.81 -15.07
N LEU A 120 16.00 18.91 -15.22
CA LEU A 120 16.54 18.04 -14.16
C LEU A 120 17.11 18.82 -12.95
N GLU A 121 17.46 20.08 -13.16
CA GLU A 121 17.98 21.01 -12.14
C GLU A 121 16.92 21.47 -11.15
N ASN A 122 15.65 21.51 -11.58
CA ASN A 122 14.51 21.89 -10.72
C ASN A 122 14.01 20.74 -9.85
N LEU A 123 14.55 19.52 -9.99
CA LEU A 123 14.23 18.42 -9.09
C LEU A 123 15.00 18.58 -7.78
N LYS A 124 14.27 18.90 -6.71
CA LYS A 124 14.78 18.93 -5.33
C LYS A 124 15.39 17.59 -4.89
N PHE A 125 14.98 16.48 -5.51
CA PHE A 125 15.51 15.14 -5.24
C PHE A 125 15.92 14.43 -6.53
N LYS A 126 17.23 14.28 -6.75
CA LYS A 126 17.79 13.49 -7.85
C LYS A 126 18.02 12.07 -7.33
N THR A 127 17.34 11.09 -7.91
CA THR A 127 17.60 9.69 -7.58
C THR A 127 19.01 9.33 -8.05
N PRO A 128 19.93 8.94 -7.14
CA PRO A 128 21.24 8.45 -7.56
C PRO A 128 21.05 7.20 -8.44
N LEU A 129 21.93 6.97 -9.43
CA LEU A 129 21.91 5.78 -10.32
C LEU A 129 20.62 5.56 -11.15
N TYR A 130 19.85 6.60 -11.43
CA TYR A 130 18.77 6.51 -12.42
C TYR A 130 19.34 6.43 -13.86
N PRO A 131 18.83 5.56 -14.75
CA PRO A 131 17.63 4.72 -14.67
C PRO A 131 17.89 3.27 -14.22
N VAL A 132 19.13 2.91 -13.86
CA VAL A 132 19.53 1.53 -13.56
C VAL A 132 18.81 0.99 -12.32
N LEU A 133 18.75 1.78 -11.24
CA LEU A 133 18.10 1.35 -9.99
C LEU A 133 16.61 1.01 -10.17
N PRO A 134 15.76 1.85 -10.79
CA PRO A 134 14.36 1.49 -11.04
C PRO A 134 14.19 0.26 -11.93
N ILE A 135 15.07 0.06 -12.93
CA ILE A 135 15.00 -1.12 -13.81
C ILE A 135 15.33 -2.39 -13.01
N ILE A 136 16.42 -2.38 -12.24
CA ILE A 136 16.79 -3.49 -11.37
C ILE A 136 15.66 -3.78 -10.38
N ALA A 137 15.10 -2.75 -9.75
CA ALA A 137 14.00 -2.90 -8.80
C ALA A 137 12.77 -3.54 -9.45
N ILE A 138 12.38 -3.12 -10.65
CA ILE A 138 11.26 -3.74 -11.39
C ILE A 138 11.59 -5.20 -11.69
N THR A 139 12.78 -5.50 -12.23
CA THR A 139 13.19 -6.86 -12.56
C THR A 139 13.16 -7.76 -11.33
N LEU A 140 13.74 -7.33 -10.20
CA LEU A 140 13.73 -8.10 -8.95
C LEU A 140 12.30 -8.31 -8.42
N ASN A 141 11.45 -7.29 -8.46
CA ASN A 141 10.06 -7.42 -8.03
C ASN A 141 9.24 -8.35 -8.95
N THR A 142 9.52 -8.38 -10.26
CA THR A 142 8.90 -9.33 -11.18
C THR A 142 9.38 -10.75 -10.92
N ILE A 143 10.68 -10.96 -10.64
CA ILE A 143 11.21 -12.28 -10.26
C ILE A 143 10.51 -12.78 -8.99
N VAL A 144 10.41 -11.94 -7.95
CA VAL A 144 9.69 -12.30 -6.72
C VAL A 144 8.24 -12.67 -7.01
N LEU A 145 7.53 -11.88 -7.82
CA LEU A 145 6.15 -12.16 -8.19
C LEU A 145 6.01 -13.52 -8.93
N VAL A 146 6.95 -13.86 -9.79
CA VAL A 146 6.99 -15.15 -10.49
C VAL A 146 7.31 -16.29 -9.51
N SER A 147 8.23 -16.09 -8.57
CA SER A 147 8.53 -17.06 -7.52
C SER A 147 7.31 -17.41 -6.66
N LEU A 148 6.44 -16.43 -6.37
CA LEU A 148 5.18 -16.65 -5.65
C LEU A 148 4.21 -17.61 -6.38
N ALA A 149 4.29 -17.72 -7.71
CA ALA A 149 3.44 -18.64 -8.47
C ALA A 149 3.85 -20.11 -8.30
N PHE A 150 5.10 -20.37 -7.93
CA PHE A 150 5.59 -21.74 -7.73
C PHE A 150 5.18 -22.31 -6.37
N ASP A 151 4.94 -21.46 -5.37
CA ASP A 151 4.52 -21.88 -4.02
C ASP A 151 3.03 -22.24 -3.95
N GLN A 152 2.73 -23.47 -3.49
CA GLN A 152 1.37 -24.00 -3.47
C GLN A 152 0.45 -23.29 -2.46
N GLU A 153 0.99 -22.77 -1.35
CA GLU A 153 0.18 -22.01 -0.38
C GLU A 153 -0.12 -20.60 -0.91
N GLN A 154 0.83 -20.01 -1.64
CA GLN A 154 0.74 -18.63 -2.11
C GLN A 154 0.00 -18.48 -3.45
N ARG A 155 -0.18 -19.57 -4.21
CA ARG A 155 -0.98 -19.64 -5.44
C ARG A 155 -2.42 -19.15 -5.25
N ILE A 156 -3.01 -19.37 -4.08
CA ILE A 156 -4.36 -18.91 -3.77
C ILE A 156 -4.43 -17.38 -3.78
N GLY A 157 -3.37 -16.73 -3.29
CA GLY A 157 -3.18 -15.29 -3.43
C GLY A 157 -3.21 -14.86 -4.90
N LEU A 158 -2.50 -15.58 -5.79
CA LEU A 158 -2.46 -15.30 -7.23
C LEU A 158 -3.84 -15.45 -7.90
N TYR A 159 -4.54 -16.55 -7.63
CA TYR A 159 -5.86 -16.83 -8.21
C TYR A 159 -6.93 -15.83 -7.79
N VAL A 160 -6.85 -15.30 -6.57
CA VAL A 160 -7.82 -14.32 -6.06
C VAL A 160 -7.39 -12.89 -6.39
N GLY A 161 -6.10 -12.60 -6.29
CA GLY A 161 -5.56 -11.26 -6.47
C GLY A 161 -5.47 -10.81 -7.92
N VAL A 162 -5.16 -11.70 -8.89
CA VAL A 162 -5.16 -11.33 -10.32
C VAL A 162 -6.56 -10.88 -10.78
N PRO A 163 -7.67 -11.64 -10.53
CA PRO A 163 -9.02 -11.17 -10.83
C PRO A 163 -9.39 -9.89 -10.09
N LEU A 164 -9.02 -9.74 -8.81
CA LEU A 164 -9.27 -8.50 -8.06
C LEU A 164 -8.59 -7.29 -8.69
N MET A 165 -7.37 -7.43 -9.22
CA MET A 165 -6.69 -6.36 -9.93
C MET A 165 -7.34 -6.03 -11.27
N ILE A 166 -7.78 -7.04 -12.01
CA ILE A 166 -8.52 -6.84 -13.25
C ILE A 166 -9.85 -6.12 -12.96
N ILE A 167 -10.59 -6.54 -11.93
CA ILE A 167 -11.80 -5.87 -11.47
C ILE A 167 -11.50 -4.43 -11.07
N GLY A 168 -10.44 -4.20 -10.28
CA GLY A 168 -9.99 -2.86 -9.89
C GLY A 168 -9.66 -1.98 -11.09
N TYR A 169 -8.97 -2.53 -12.10
CA TYR A 169 -8.67 -1.83 -13.35
C TYR A 169 -9.94 -1.52 -14.17
N VAL A 170 -10.88 -2.46 -14.24
CA VAL A 170 -12.16 -2.27 -14.95
C VAL A 170 -13.02 -1.21 -14.24
N VAL A 171 -13.08 -1.23 -12.90
CA VAL A 171 -13.76 -0.22 -12.09
C VAL A 171 -13.10 1.15 -12.29
N TYR A 172 -11.77 1.22 -12.27
CA TYR A 172 -11.03 2.44 -12.60
C TYR A 172 -11.38 2.95 -14.00
N HIS A 173 -11.35 2.08 -15.02
CA HIS A 173 -11.64 2.48 -16.38
C HIS A 173 -13.11 2.92 -16.57
N ARG A 174 -14.07 2.28 -15.89
CA ARG A 174 -15.50 2.59 -16.05
C ARG A 174 -15.99 3.78 -15.21
N TYR A 175 -15.52 3.91 -13.97
CA TYR A 175 -15.98 4.95 -13.05
C TYR A 175 -15.05 6.15 -12.98
N VAL A 176 -13.74 5.93 -12.97
CA VAL A 176 -12.76 7.00 -12.74
C VAL A 176 -12.37 7.71 -14.02
N LYS A 177 -12.10 6.99 -15.12
CA LYS A 177 -11.68 7.63 -16.39
C LYS A 177 -12.73 8.65 -16.88
N LYS A 178 -14.00 8.43 -16.55
CA LYS A 178 -15.12 9.33 -16.84
C LYS A 178 -15.18 10.58 -15.92
N HIS A 179 -14.58 10.52 -14.74
CA HIS A 179 -14.46 11.66 -13.81
C HIS A 179 -13.11 12.40 -13.91
N GLN A 180 -12.00 11.71 -14.19
CA GLN A 180 -10.68 12.32 -14.42
C GLN A 180 -10.61 13.12 -15.73
N ALA A 181 -11.39 12.76 -16.75
CA ALA A 181 -11.53 13.57 -17.96
C ALA A 181 -12.16 14.97 -17.71
N GLN A 182 -12.73 15.20 -16.52
CA GLN A 182 -13.33 16.47 -16.10
C GLN A 182 -12.45 17.25 -15.11
N SER A 183 -11.41 16.64 -14.55
CA SER A 183 -10.35 17.33 -13.79
C SER A 183 -9.16 17.59 -14.72
N GLU A 184 -9.07 18.82 -15.21
CA GLU A 184 -7.97 19.39 -16.00
C GLU A 184 -6.56 18.95 -15.56
N PRO A 185 -5.57 18.97 -16.49
CA PRO A 185 -4.28 18.33 -16.31
C PRO A 185 -3.56 18.93 -15.11
N LEU A 186 -2.89 18.06 -14.36
CA LEU A 186 -1.99 18.35 -13.25
C LEU A 186 -1.20 19.65 -13.53
N LYS A 187 -1.71 20.79 -13.04
CA LYS A 187 -0.90 22.00 -12.94
C LYS A 187 0.22 21.61 -11.99
N LEU A 188 1.42 21.44 -12.54
CA LEU A 188 2.66 21.43 -11.79
C LEU A 188 2.77 22.82 -11.14
N GLN A 189 2.00 23.05 -10.07
CA GLN A 189 2.29 24.09 -9.10
C GLN A 189 3.59 23.65 -8.44
N ILE A 190 4.70 24.05 -9.06
CA ILE A 190 5.92 24.37 -8.33
C ILE A 190 5.50 25.52 -7.40
N HIS A 191 4.94 25.16 -6.25
CA HIS A 191 4.76 26.10 -5.15
C HIS A 191 6.16 26.32 -4.60
N GLY A 192 6.86 27.29 -5.20
CA GLY A 192 7.84 28.08 -4.50
C GLY A 192 7.12 28.77 -3.35
N ASP A 193 7.74 28.68 -2.19
CA ASP A 193 7.54 29.50 -1.01
C ASP A 193 6.08 29.73 -0.58
N ASP A 194 5.65 28.95 0.41
CA ASP A 194 4.96 29.52 1.57
C ASP A 194 5.18 28.64 2.80
N GLU A 195 5.34 29.33 3.92
CA GLU A 195 5.78 28.90 5.24
C GLU A 195 5.15 27.59 5.74
N ILE A 196 6.00 26.64 6.11
CA ILE A 196 5.67 25.58 7.06
C ILE A 196 5.57 26.23 8.43
N ARG A 197 4.37 26.65 8.83
CA ARG A 197 4.03 26.79 10.25
C ARG A 197 3.42 25.48 10.74
N PHE A 198 4.14 24.89 11.69
CA PHE A 198 3.78 23.69 12.45
C PHE A 198 2.44 23.85 13.19
#